data_AF-A0A939LSP1-F1
#
_entry.id   AF-A0A939LSP1-F1
#
_cell.length_a   1.000
_cell.length_b   1.000
_cell.length_c   1.000
_cell.angle_alpha   90.00
_cell.angle_beta   90.00
_cell.angle_gamma   90.00
#
_symmetry.space_group_name_H-M   'P 1'
#
loop_
_entity.id
_entity.type
_entity.pdbx_description
1 polymer ?
#
loop_
_entity_poly.entity_id
_entity_poly.type
_entity_poly.pdbx_seq_one_letter_code
_entity_poly.pdbx_strand_id
1 'polypeptide(L)'
;MGLTLSLCGLVLLALTLWWRAAPAPGRTRWWTGMDLNERSVLLGLPGFALMLVAAGPMGTYEGEAWKLWFSLVFAVGGVMAMWAWLFLPLPRWLLPRWLRARRGG
;
A
#
# COMPACT_ATOMS: atom_id res chain seq x y z
N MET A 1 -3.16 -12.82 -18.55
CA MET A 1 -2.21 -12.55 -17.43
C MET A 1 -2.47 -11.22 -16.73
N GLY A 2 -2.73 -10.11 -17.45
CA GLY A 2 -2.95 -8.80 -16.83
C GLY A 2 -4.11 -8.74 -15.82
N LEU A 3 -5.25 -9.37 -16.14
CA LEU A 3 -6.41 -9.46 -15.23
C LEU A 3 -6.10 -10.11 -13.88
N THR A 4 -5.28 -11.17 -13.87
CA THR A 4 -4.88 -11.86 -12.64
C THR A 4 -4.03 -10.98 -11.74
N LEU A 5 -3.09 -10.22 -12.31
CA LEU A 5 -2.25 -9.26 -11.57
C LEU A 5 -3.10 -8.14 -10.95
N SER A 6 -4.06 -7.62 -11.70
CA SER A 6 -4.99 -6.61 -11.18
C SER A 6 -5.86 -7.14 -10.04
N LEU A 7 -6.38 -8.36 -10.16
CA LEU A 7 -7.16 -8.99 -9.10
C LEU A 7 -6.31 -9.22 -7.85
N CYS A 8 -5.09 -9.74 -7.99
CA CYS A 8 -4.15 -9.86 -6.88
C CYS A 8 -3.87 -8.49 -6.23
N GLY A 9 -3.63 -7.45 -7.03
CA GLY A 9 -3.44 -6.08 -6.56
C GLY A 9 -4.65 -5.54 -5.80
N LEU A 10 -5.87 -5.76 -6.30
CA LEU A 10 -7.12 -5.33 -5.65
C LEU A 10 -7.34 -6.06 -4.32
N VAL A 11 -7.09 -7.36 -4.27
CA VAL A 11 -7.18 -8.16 -3.03
C VAL A 11 -6.17 -7.66 -2.00
N LEU A 12 -4.91 -7.44 -2.42
CA LEU A 12 -3.88 -6.85 -1.56
C LEU A 12 -4.27 -5.46 -1.07
N LEU A 13 -4.79 -4.60 -1.95
CA LEU A 13 -5.24 -3.26 -1.59
C LEU A 13 -6.40 -3.32 -0.59
N ALA A 14 -7.40 -4.16 -0.85
CA ALA A 14 -8.54 -4.37 0.05
C ALA A 14 -8.08 -4.86 1.43
N LEU A 15 -7.16 -5.82 1.48
CA LEU A 15 -6.57 -6.32 2.73
C LEU A 15 -5.82 -5.21 3.48
N THR A 16 -5.02 -4.39 2.79
CA THR A 16 -4.29 -3.28 3.43
C THR A 16 -5.23 -2.21 3.99
N LEU A 17 -6.31 -1.87 3.26
CA LEU A 17 -7.32 -0.92 3.71
C LEU A 17 -8.15 -1.47 4.86
N TRP A 18 -8.60 -2.72 4.77
CA TRP A 18 -9.33 -3.40 5.83
C TRP A 18 -8.48 -3.47 7.11
N TRP A 19 -7.20 -3.82 7.01
CA TRP A 19 -6.29 -3.84 8.16
C TRP A 19 -6.02 -2.46 8.77
N ARG A 20 -6.02 -1.40 7.96
CA ARG A 20 -5.91 -0.01 8.45
C ARG A 20 -7.18 0.44 9.18
N ALA A 21 -8.35 -0.01 8.73
CA ALA A 21 -9.66 0.36 9.26
C ALA A 21 -10.12 -0.53 10.44
N ALA A 22 -9.62 -1.77 10.53
CA ALA A 22 -10.03 -2.71 11.57
C ALA A 22 -9.76 -2.14 12.98
N PRO A 23 -10.74 -2.26 13.90
CA PRO A 23 -10.63 -1.73 15.26
C PRO A 23 -9.40 -2.32 15.96
N ALA A 24 -8.75 -1.51 16.79
CA ALA A 24 -7.56 -1.91 17.53
C ALA A 24 -7.92 -3.12 18.42
N PRO A 25 -7.41 -4.33 18.15
CA PRO A 25 -7.52 -5.39 19.14
C PRO A 25 -6.70 -4.94 20.35
N GLY A 26 -7.15 -5.22 21.57
CA GLY A 26 -6.43 -4.94 22.81
C GLY A 26 -5.05 -5.62 22.94
N ARG A 27 -4.54 -6.26 21.89
CA ARG A 27 -3.19 -6.82 21.76
C ARG A 27 -2.42 -6.08 20.66
N THR A 28 -1.18 -5.70 20.99
CA THR A 28 -0.11 -5.37 20.04
C THR A 28 -0.12 -6.36 18.87
N ARG A 29 -0.42 -5.89 17.65
CA ARG A 29 -0.29 -6.73 16.46
C ARG A 29 1.17 -7.17 16.37
N TRP A 30 1.44 -8.45 16.13
CA TRP A 30 2.79 -9.02 16.24
C TRP A 30 3.85 -8.31 15.38
N TRP A 31 3.44 -7.65 14.30
CA TRP A 31 4.32 -6.86 13.42
C TRP A 31 4.54 -5.40 13.85
N THR A 32 3.83 -4.90 14.87
CA THR A 32 4.00 -3.51 15.38
C THR A 32 5.17 -3.36 16.36
N GLY A 33 5.87 -4.45 16.69
CA GLY A 33 7.06 -4.42 17.53
C GLY A 33 8.34 -3.98 16.81
N MET A 34 8.33 -3.85 15.48
CA MET A 34 9.49 -3.42 14.69
C MET A 34 9.09 -2.35 13.67
N ASP A 35 9.80 -1.21 13.69
CA ASP A 35 9.56 -0.07 12.79
C ASP A 35 9.62 -0.45 11.30
N LEU A 36 10.47 -1.42 10.95
CA LEU A 36 10.66 -1.91 9.60
C LEU A 36 9.41 -2.63 9.08
N ASN A 37 8.79 -3.45 9.94
CA ASN A 37 7.54 -4.14 9.63
C ASN A 37 6.37 -3.15 9.56
N GLU A 38 6.34 -2.15 10.44
CA GLU A 38 5.33 -1.10 10.43
C GLU A 38 5.33 -0.32 9.10
N ARG A 39 6.51 0.10 8.62
CA ARG A 39 6.67 0.82 7.34
C ARG A 39 6.30 -0.05 6.15
N SER A 40 6.75 -1.29 6.15
CA SER A 40 6.47 -2.24 5.08
C SER A 40 4.97 -2.50 4.95
N VAL A 41 4.26 -2.60 6.08
CA VAL A 41 2.81 -2.81 6.09
C VAL A 41 2.03 -1.54 5.76
N LEU A 42 2.51 -0.37 6.20
CA LEU A 42 1.79 0.90 6.02
C LEU A 42 2.02 1.54 4.65
N LEU A 43 3.19 1.40 4.02
CA LEU A 43 3.52 2.03 2.75
C LEU A 43 3.93 1.01 1.68
N GLY A 44 4.71 0.00 2.07
CA GLY A 44 5.25 -1.00 1.16
C GLY A 44 4.17 -1.82 0.45
N LEU A 45 3.38 -2.57 1.23
CA LEU A 45 2.27 -3.39 0.76
C LEU A 45 1.23 -2.63 -0.08
N PRO A 46 0.69 -1.47 0.36
CA PRO A 46 -0.24 -0.73 -0.47
C PRO A 46 0.41 -0.15 -1.73
N GLY A 47 1.68 0.24 -1.67
CA GLY A 47 2.44 0.65 -2.87
C GLY A 47 2.56 -0.48 -3.89
N PHE A 48 2.94 -1.67 -3.43
CA PHE A 48 3.01 -2.87 -4.26
C PHE A 48 1.65 -3.27 -4.83
N ALA A 49 0.59 -3.15 -4.02
CA ALA A 49 -0.77 -3.40 -4.46
C ALA A 49 -1.17 -2.49 -5.63
N LEU A 50 -0.89 -1.19 -5.52
CA LEU A 50 -1.15 -0.21 -6.60
C LEU A 50 -0.37 -0.53 -7.87
N MET A 51 0.90 -0.93 -7.75
CA MET A 51 1.70 -1.36 -8.91
C MET A 51 1.08 -2.58 -9.60
N LEU A 52 0.63 -3.58 -8.86
CA LEU A 52 -0.03 -4.77 -9.41
C LEU A 52 -1.37 -4.44 -10.05
N VAL A 53 -2.16 -3.56 -9.44
CA VAL A 53 -3.42 -3.06 -10.01
C VAL A 53 -3.18 -2.39 -11.36
N ALA A 54 -2.15 -1.53 -11.44
CA ALA A 54 -1.82 -0.79 -12.66
C ALA A 54 -1.11 -1.61 -13.74
N ALA A 55 -0.33 -2.63 -13.37
CA ALA A 55 0.39 -3.48 -14.32
C ALA A 55 -0.56 -4.30 -15.21
N GLY A 56 -1.71 -4.71 -14.68
CA GLY A 56 -2.68 -5.49 -15.44
C GLY A 56 -3.26 -4.74 -16.64
N PRO A 57 -3.88 -3.56 -16.48
CA PRO A 57 -4.48 -2.80 -17.57
C PRO A 57 -3.43 -2.33 -18.59
N MET A 58 -2.23 -1.98 -18.15
CA MET A 58 -1.12 -1.61 -19.05
C MET A 58 -0.77 -2.71 -20.05
N GLY A 59 -0.79 -3.97 -19.62
CA GLY A 59 -0.48 -5.13 -20.46
C GLY A 59 -1.68 -5.67 -21.25
N THR A 60 -2.88 -5.13 -21.03
CA THR A 60 -4.13 -5.70 -21.60
C THR A 60 -4.87 -4.72 -22.52
N TYR A 61 -4.82 -3.41 -22.26
CA TYR A 61 -5.54 -2.42 -23.06
C TYR A 61 -4.60 -1.67 -24.01
N GLU A 62 -5.04 -1.54 -25.26
CA GLU A 62 -4.38 -0.69 -26.25
C GLU A 62 -5.06 0.69 -26.29
N GLY A 63 -4.29 1.74 -26.01
CA GLY A 63 -4.74 3.13 -25.95
C GLY A 63 -3.79 4.00 -25.13
N GLU A 64 -3.24 5.05 -25.74
CA GLU A 64 -2.24 5.92 -25.10
C GLU A 64 -2.79 6.62 -23.84
N ALA A 65 -4.04 7.09 -23.90
CA ALA A 65 -4.69 7.74 -22.77
C ALA A 65 -4.80 6.80 -21.55
N TRP A 66 -5.19 5.54 -21.76
CA TRP A 66 -5.30 4.56 -20.68
C TRP A 66 -3.94 4.21 -20.08
N LYS A 67 -2.93 4.00 -20.93
CA LYS A 67 -1.57 3.72 -20.48
C LYS A 67 -1.03 4.86 -19.62
N LEU A 68 -1.30 6.12 -19.96
CA LEU A 68 -0.86 7.27 -19.17
C LEU A 68 -1.47 7.28 -17.76
N TRP A 69 -2.79 7.07 -17.65
CA TRP A 69 -3.48 7.01 -16.36
C TRP A 69 -2.93 5.89 -15.46
N PHE A 70 -2.77 4.68 -16.00
CA PHE A 70 -2.21 3.57 -15.22
C PHE A 70 -0.72 3.76 -14.92
N SER A 71 0.04 4.48 -15.76
CA SER A 71 1.44 4.85 -15.49
C SER A 71 1.58 5.74 -14.28
N LEU A 72 0.67 6.69 -14.12
CA LEU A 72 0.63 7.52 -12.91
C LEU A 72 0.34 6.68 -11.68
N VAL A 73 -0.64 5.76 -11.73
CA VAL A 73 -0.96 4.86 -10.61
C VAL A 73 0.23 3.95 -10.27
N PHE A 74 0.90 3.40 -11.29
CA PHE A 74 2.08 2.55 -11.11
C PHE A 74 3.24 3.35 -10.48
N ALA A 75 3.48 4.57 -10.94
CA ALA A 75 4.51 5.45 -10.39
C ALA A 75 4.22 5.81 -8.92
N VAL A 76 2.97 6.14 -8.57
CA VAL A 76 2.56 6.39 -7.18
C VAL A 76 2.79 5.15 -6.32
N GLY A 77 2.39 3.97 -6.80
CA GLY A 77 2.63 2.70 -6.12
C GLY A 77 4.12 2.42 -5.91
N GLY A 78 4.94 2.65 -6.93
CA GLY A 78 6.39 2.51 -6.90
C GLY A 78 7.05 3.47 -5.91
N VAL A 79 6.66 4.75 -5.91
CA VAL A 79 7.15 5.74 -4.93
C VAL A 79 6.78 5.32 -3.51
N MET A 80 5.55 4.86 -3.27
CA MET A 80 5.14 4.37 -1.95
C MET A 80 5.93 3.14 -1.49
N ALA A 81 6.13 2.17 -2.39
CA ALA A 81 6.93 0.97 -2.10
C ALA A 81 8.39 1.33 -1.81
N MET A 82 8.97 2.21 -2.63
CA MET A 82 10.34 2.68 -2.47
C MET A 82 10.51 3.50 -1.19
N TRP A 83 9.52 4.32 -0.81
CA TRP A 83 9.54 5.07 0.45
C TRP A 83 9.65 4.15 1.67
N ALA A 84 8.93 3.03 1.65
CA ALA A 84 9.02 2.02 2.70
C ALA A 84 10.41 1.37 2.78
N TRP A 85 11.06 1.17 1.62
CA TRP A 85 12.40 0.59 1.52
C TRP A 85 13.54 1.56 1.84
N LEU A 86 13.39 2.84 1.53
CA LEU A 86 14.39 3.88 1.81
C LEU A 86 14.45 4.32 3.28
N PHE A 87 13.73 3.63 4.17
CA PHE A 87 13.68 3.96 5.61
C PHE A 87 13.36 5.43 5.90
N LEU A 88 12.59 6.08 5.03
CA LEU A 88 12.14 7.45 5.27
C LEU A 88 11.10 7.48 6.40
N PRO A 89 11.05 8.56 7.19
CA PRO A 89 10.08 8.69 8.27
C PRO A 89 8.65 8.68 7.71
N LEU A 90 7.78 7.91 8.37
CA LEU A 90 6.35 7.91 8.08
C LEU A 90 5.73 9.22 8.54
N PRO A 91 5.11 10.01 7.65
CA PRO A 91 4.52 11.24 8.06
C PRO A 91 3.24 10.97 8.87
N ARG A 92 3.01 11.78 9.92
CA ARG A 92 2.00 11.50 10.97
C ARG A 92 0.56 11.36 10.46
N TRP A 93 0.24 12.00 9.33
CA TRP A 93 -1.08 11.97 8.69
C TRP A 93 -1.38 10.65 7.97
N LEU A 94 -0.35 9.89 7.59
CA LEU A 94 -0.50 8.55 7.00
C LEU A 94 -0.65 7.45 8.07
N LEU A 95 -0.44 7.78 9.35
CA LEU A 95 -0.58 6.81 10.43
C LEU A 95 -2.06 6.54 10.73
N PRO A 96 -2.49 5.26 10.78
CA PRO A 96 -3.85 4.92 11.12
C PRO A 96 -4.18 5.35 12.56
N ARG A 97 -5.47 5.58 12.83
CA ARG A 97 -5.96 6.17 14.11
C ARG A 97 -5.44 5.41 15.34
N TRP A 98 -5.42 4.08 15.29
CA TRP A 98 -4.95 3.22 16.37
C TRP A 98 -3.46 3.37 16.69
N LEU A 99 -2.64 3.74 15.70
CA LEU A 99 -1.20 3.94 15.88
C LEU A 99 -0.88 5.36 16.35
N ARG A 100 -1.65 6.36 15.88
CA ARG A 100 -1.57 7.73 16.40
C ARG A 100 -1.87 7.81 17.90
N ALA A 101 -2.88 7.08 18.36
CA ALA A 101 -3.21 7.00 19.79
C ALA A 101 -2.07 6.44 20.65
N ARG A 102 -1.17 5.62 20.08
CA ARG A 102 -0.01 5.05 20.82
C ARG A 102 1.22 5.95 20.85
N ARG A 103 1.42 6.80 19.84
CA ARG A 103 2.60 7.68 19.75
C ARG A 103 2.41 9.05 20.41
N GLY A 104 1.17 9.38 20.79
CA GLY A 104 0.83 10.65 21.46
C GLY A 104 0.40 10.50 22.92
N GLY A 105 0.55 9.30 23.49
CA GLY A 105 0.30 8.99 24.90
C GLY A 105 1.59 8.61 25.62
#